data_AF-A0A1V8PRM1-F1
#
_entry.id   AF-A0A1V8PRM1-F1
#
_cell.length_a   1.000
_cell.length_b   1.000
_cell.length_c   1.000
_cell.angle_alpha   90.00
_cell.angle_beta   90.00
_cell.angle_gamma   90.00
#
_symmetry.space_group_name_H-M   'P 1'
#
loop_
_entity.id
_entity.type
_entity.pdbx_description
1 polymer ?
#
loop_
_entity_poly.entity_id
_entity_poly.type
_entity_poly.pdbx_seq_one_letter_code
_entity_poly.pdbx_strand_id
1 'polypeptide(L)'
;MPDIDHLRQLVAFADKGTLSGTARELHMSQPAVSRTMQRLETEFKVDLFDRSNNGIALNDNGHLAVTLARHVIEQYDSMLASVRQFDARH
;
A
#
# COMPACT_ATOMS: atom_id res chain seq x y z
N MET A 1 -2.86 -9.96 8.66
CA MET A 1 -3.21 -9.98 7.22
C MET A 1 -3.32 -8.52 6.82
N PRO A 2 -2.69 -8.10 5.71
CA PRO A 2 -2.74 -6.71 5.28
C PRO A 2 -4.17 -6.23 5.06
N ASP A 3 -4.49 -5.08 5.65
CA ASP A 3 -5.67 -4.30 5.31
C ASP A 3 -5.50 -3.73 3.88
N ILE A 4 -6.59 -3.63 3.12
CA ILE A 4 -6.58 -3.04 1.78
C ILE A 4 -6.06 -1.60 1.81
N ASP A 5 -6.31 -0.86 2.88
CA ASP A 5 -5.79 0.50 3.04
C ASP A 5 -4.29 0.54 3.30
N HIS A 6 -3.71 -0.49 3.92
CA HIS A 6 -2.26 -0.62 4.02
C HIS A 6 -1.65 -0.91 2.65
N LEU A 7 -2.29 -1.75 1.83
CA LEU A 7 -1.85 -2.01 0.46
C LEU A 7 -1.92 -0.75 -0.42
N ARG A 8 -2.96 0.07 -0.27
CA ARG A 8 -3.06 1.38 -0.94
C ARG A 8 -1.96 2.33 -0.50
N GLN A 9 -1.61 2.36 0.79
CA GLN A 9 -0.48 3.14 1.30
C GLN A 9 0.86 2.67 0.73
N LEU A 10 1.06 1.36 0.57
CA LEU A 10 2.26 0.79 -0.07
C LEU A 10 2.38 1.24 -1.53
N VAL A 11 1.28 1.15 -2.28
CA VAL A 11 1.22 1.58 -3.69
C VAL A 11 1.49 3.08 -3.81
N ALA A 12 0.87 3.90 -2.95
CA ALA A 12 1.14 5.33 -2.91
C ALA A 12 2.62 5.64 -2.57
N PHE A 13 3.24 4.86 -1.68
CA PHE A 13 4.67 4.99 -1.40
C PHE A 13 5.53 4.70 -2.63
N ALA A 14 5.20 3.64 -3.37
CA ALA A 14 5.89 3.32 -4.62
C ALA A 14 5.79 4.45 -5.66
N ASP A 15 4.63 5.11 -5.74
CA ASP A 15 4.39 6.20 -6.70
C ASP A 15 5.06 7.52 -6.31
N LYS A 16 5.24 7.78 -5.00
CA LYS A 16 5.83 9.04 -4.50
C LYS A 16 7.31 8.93 -4.14
N GLY A 17 7.82 7.73 -3.92
CA GLY A 17 9.23 7.42 -3.60
C GLY A 17 9.73 7.92 -2.24
N THR A 18 8.92 8.65 -1.46
CA THR A 18 9.32 9.20 -0.16
C THR A 18 8.18 9.14 0.84
N LEU A 19 8.49 8.96 2.13
CA LEU A 19 7.48 8.96 3.19
C LEU A 19 6.74 10.30 3.27
N SER A 20 7.44 11.42 3.10
CA SER A 20 6.84 12.76 3.16
C SER A 20 5.94 13.04 1.96
N GLY A 21 6.33 12.59 0.75
CA GLY A 21 5.49 12.68 -0.44
C GLY A 21 4.22 11.86 -0.32
N THR A 22 4.34 10.63 0.20
CA THR A 22 3.22 9.72 0.46
C THR A 22 2.27 10.28 1.51
N ALA A 23 2.81 10.81 2.62
CA ALA A 23 2.02 11.40 3.68
C ALA A 23 1.19 12.60 3.19
N ARG A 24 1.78 13.44 2.34
CA ARG A 24 1.08 14.57 1.72
C ARG A 24 -0.05 14.11 0.81
N GLU A 25 0.20 13.11 -0.03
CA GLU A 25 -0.80 12.55 -0.95
C GLU A 25 -2.01 11.98 -0.20
N LEU A 26 -1.74 11.26 0.89
CA LEU A 26 -2.79 10.56 1.64
C LEU A 26 -3.42 11.42 2.75
N HIS A 27 -3.05 12.69 2.86
CA HIS A 27 -3.46 13.58 3.96
C HIS A 27 -3.19 12.97 5.35
N MET A 28 -2.06 12.27 5.49
CA MET A 28 -1.62 11.60 6.72
C MET A 28 -0.36 12.25 7.29
N SER A 29 -0.03 11.93 8.54
CA SER A 29 1.28 12.27 9.10
C SER A 29 2.35 11.29 8.61
N GLN A 30 3.59 11.78 8.41
CA GLN A 30 4.72 10.93 8.03
C GLN A 30 4.97 9.76 9.02
N PRO A 31 4.86 9.94 10.35
CA PRO A 31 4.94 8.82 11.29
C PRO A 31 3.84 7.77 11.09
N ALA A 32 2.64 8.17 10.68
CA ALA A 32 1.55 7.23 10.41
C ALA A 32 1.88 6.34 9.20
N VAL A 33 2.34 6.93 8.08
CA VAL A 33 2.78 6.18 6.90
C VAL A 33 3.94 5.24 7.24
N SER A 34 4.94 5.71 8.00
CA SER A 34 6.08 4.89 8.41
C SER A 34 5.66 3.67 9.24
N ARG A 35 4.71 3.84 10.16
CA ARG A 35 4.15 2.72 10.94
C ARG A 35 3.41 1.71 10.06
N THR A 36 2.69 2.16 9.04
CA THR A 36 2.06 1.26 8.07
C THR A 36 3.09 0.46 7.29
N MET A 37 4.18 1.09 6.82
CA MET A 37 5.26 0.38 6.12
C MET A 37 5.88 -0.72 7.00
N GLN A 38 6.17 -0.42 8.27
CA GLN A 38 6.67 -1.42 9.23
C GLN A 38 5.66 -2.55 9.51
N ARG A 39 4.37 -2.22 9.56
CA ARG A 39 3.31 -3.21 9.76
C ARG A 39 3.21 -4.17 8.58
N LEU A 40 3.35 -3.67 7.36
CA LEU A 40 3.39 -4.50 6.17
C LEU A 40 4.55 -5.50 6.22
N GLU A 41 5.76 -5.07 6.59
CA GLU A 41 6.91 -5.99 6.77
C GLU A 41 6.58 -7.09 7.80
N THR A 42 5.91 -6.73 8.90
CA THR A 42 5.47 -7.68 9.92
C THR A 42 4.41 -8.67 9.41
N GLU A 43 3.48 -8.21 8.58
CA GLU A 43 2.39 -9.03 8.04
C GLU A 43 2.85 -9.96 6.92
N PHE A 44 3.74 -9.46 6.04
CA PHE A 44 4.39 -10.24 4.99
C PHE A 44 5.50 -11.15 5.54
N LYS A 45 5.99 -10.89 6.75
CA LYS A 45 7.09 -11.62 7.42
C LYS A 45 8.40 -11.59 6.63
N VAL A 46 8.59 -10.55 5.83
CA VAL A 46 9.80 -10.27 5.05
C VAL A 46 10.00 -8.76 4.99
N ASP A 47 11.25 -8.35 4.90
CA ASP A 47 11.58 -6.93 4.70
C ASP A 47 11.16 -6.52 3.30
N LEU A 48 10.44 -5.40 3.21
CA LEU A 48 9.97 -4.80 1.95
C LEU A 48 10.76 -3.54 1.61
N PHE A 49 11.51 -3.00 2.58
CA PHE A 49 12.20 -1.75 2.44
C PHE A 49 13.66 -1.83 2.90
N ASP A 50 14.54 -1.22 2.12
CA ASP A 50 15.89 -0.91 2.55
C ASP A 50 15.92 0.43 3.28
N ARG A 51 16.55 0.47 4.44
CA ARG A 51 16.70 1.67 5.28
C ARG A 51 18.15 2.11 5.31
N SER A 52 18.39 3.36 4.93
CA SER A 52 19.72 3.98 4.93
C SER A 52 19.68 5.38 5.56
N ASN A 53 20.85 5.98 5.76
CA ASN A 53 20.94 7.39 6.20
C ASN A 53 20.24 8.36 5.25
N ASN A 54 20.04 7.97 3.99
CA ASN A 54 19.41 8.79 2.95
C ASN A 54 17.89 8.55 2.85
N GLY A 55 17.32 7.68 3.68
CA GLY A 55 15.89 7.41 3.73
C GLY A 55 15.54 5.94 3.56
N ILE A 56 14.31 5.70 3.12
CA ILE A 56 13.71 4.39 2.94
C ILE A 56 13.37 4.20 1.46
N ALA A 57 13.68 3.03 0.90
CA ALA A 57 13.37 2.66 -0.47
C ALA A 57 12.80 1.23 -0.50
N LEU A 58 12.07 0.88 -1.57
CA LEU A 58 11.63 -0.51 -1.78
C LEU A 58 12.84 -1.38 -2.13
N ASN A 59 12.86 -2.60 -1.60
CA ASN A 59 13.73 -3.67 -2.09
C ASN A 59 12.98 -4.56 -3.11
N ASP A 60 13.59 -5.65 -3.57
CA ASP A 60 12.98 -6.57 -4.54
C ASP A 60 11.64 -7.15 -4.05
N ASN A 61 11.55 -7.51 -2.76
CA ASN A 61 10.30 -7.99 -2.16
C ASN A 61 9.24 -6.88 -2.15
N GLY A 62 9.64 -5.65 -1.84
CA GLY A 62 8.78 -4.47 -1.88
C GLY A 62 8.21 -4.21 -3.27
N HIS A 63 9.04 -4.31 -4.32
CA HIS A 63 8.60 -4.16 -5.70
C HIS A 63 7.62 -5.26 -6.13
N LEU A 64 7.88 -6.51 -5.74
CA LEU A 64 6.95 -7.61 -5.96
C LEU A 64 5.63 -7.37 -5.21
N ALA A 65 5.69 -6.98 -3.94
CA ALA A 65 4.53 -6.70 -3.11
C ALA A 65 3.67 -5.57 -3.70
N VAL A 66 4.28 -4.50 -4.22
CA VAL A 66 3.56 -3.41 -4.91
C VAL A 66 2.83 -3.93 -6.15
N THR A 67 3.51 -4.74 -6.97
CA THR A 67 2.91 -5.31 -8.19
C THR A 67 1.67 -6.14 -7.85
N LEU A 68 1.77 -7.02 -6.86
CA LEU A 68 0.67 -7.85 -6.41
C LEU A 68 -0.44 -7.02 -5.70
N ALA A 69 -0.06 -6.02 -4.92
CA ALA A 69 -0.99 -5.13 -4.23
C ALA A 69 -1.90 -4.38 -5.21
N ARG A 70 -1.36 -3.88 -6.34
CA ARG A 70 -2.17 -3.21 -7.37
C ARG A 70 -3.28 -4.14 -7.90
N HIS A 71 -2.95 -5.39 -8.21
CA HIS A 71 -3.94 -6.37 -8.66
C HIS A 71 -5.00 -6.68 -7.60
N VAL A 72 -4.61 -6.82 -6.33
CA VAL A 72 -5.56 -7.06 -5.23
C VAL A 72 -6.50 -5.88 -5.06
N ILE A 73 -6.00 -4.64 -5.14
CA ILE A 73 -6.83 -3.43 -5.05
C ILE A 73 -7.82 -3.34 -6.21
N GLU A 74 -7.37 -3.58 -7.44
CA GLU A 74 -8.25 -3.60 -8.63
C GLU A 74 -9.37 -4.64 -8.49
N GLN A 75 -9.04 -5.85 -8.03
CA GLN A 75 -10.03 -6.90 -7.79
C GLN A 75 -11.02 -6.54 -6.68
N TYR A 76 -10.53 -5.97 -5.59
CA TYR A 76 -11.35 -5.49 -4.48
C TYR A 76 -12.35 -4.42 -4.92
N ASP A 77 -11.88 -3.41 -5.65
CA ASP A 77 -12.72 -2.32 -6.15
C ASP A 77 -13.73 -2.81 -7.19
N SER A 78 -13.31 -3.73 -8.07
CA SER A 78 -14.20 -4.37 -9.05
C SER A 78 -15.30 -5.19 -8.38
N MET A 79 -14.98 -5.91 -7.30
CA MET A 79 -15.95 -6.68 -6.51
C MET A 79 -17.00 -5.74 -5.91
N LEU A 80 -16.59 -4.65 -5.25
CA LEU A 80 -17.51 -3.68 -4.66
C LEU A 80 -18.43 -3.06 -5.72
N ALA A 81 -17.88 -2.67 -6.88
CA ALA A 81 -18.66 -2.12 -7.98
C ALA A 81 -19.69 -3.13 -8.52
N SER A 82 -19.27 -4.39 -8.71
CA SER A 82 -20.13 -5.45 -9.24
C SER A 82 -21.32 -5.76 -8.32
N VAL A 83 -21.09 -5.84 -7.00
CA VAL A 83 -22.16 -6.10 -6.02
C VAL A 83 -23.16 -4.93 -5.99
N ARG A 84 -22.68 -3.68 -5.97
CA ARG A 84 -23.55 -2.50 -6.01
C ARG A 84 -24.37 -2.42 -7.30
N GLN A 85 -23.77 -2.79 -8.43
CA GLN A 85 -24.47 -2.83 -9.71
C GLN A 85 -25.52 -3.95 -9.76
N PHE A 86 -25.26 -5.09 -9.10
CA PHE A 86 -26.24 -6.16 -9.00
C PHE A 86 -27.46 -5.73 -8.19
N ASP A 87 -27.26 -5.09 -7.04
CA ASP A 87 -28.33 -4.53 -6.19
C ASP A 87 -29.17 -3.50 -6.95
N ALA A 88 -28.55 -2.52 -7.61
CA ALA A 88 -29.25 -1.47 -8.36
C ALA A 88 -30.08 -1.95 -9.57
N ARG A 89 -29.93 -3.21 -9.98
CA ARG A 89 -30.68 -3.83 -11.08
C ARG A 89 -31.87 -4.69 -10.59
N HIS A 90 -31.95 -4.96 -9.30
CA HIS A 90 -33.04 -5.71 -8.67
C HIS A 90 -33.93 -4.76 -7.85
#